data_AF-A0A3B0XZH7-F1
#
_entry.id   AF-A0A3B0XZH7-F1
#
_cell.length_a   1.000
_cell.length_b   1.000
_cell.length_c   1.000
_cell.angle_alpha   90.00
_cell.angle_beta   90.00
_cell.angle_gamma   90.00
#
_symmetry.space_group_name_H-M   'P 1'
#
loop_
_entity.id
_entity.type
_entity.pdbx_description
1 polymer ?
#
loop_
_entity_poly.entity_id
_entity_poly.type
_entity_poly.pdbx_seq_one_letter_code
_entity_poly.pdbx_strand_id
1 'polypeptide(L)' 'MLETGLDGFEGGISAKKYIGITKTSTATATRDLKHLSDIGALKQIGGGHSTRYEIDFG' A
#
# COMPACT_ATOMS: atom_id res chain seq x y z
N MET A 1 15.89 2.07 15.75
CA MET A 1 16.44 2.13 14.39
C MET A 1 15.26 1.99 13.43
N LEU A 2 14.96 3.01 12.61
CA LEU A 2 13.81 2.98 11.68
C LEU A 2 14.22 2.25 10.39
N GLU A 3 14.31 0.92 10.45
CA GLU A 3 14.73 0.04 9.36
C GLU A 3 13.55 -0.35 8.44
N THR A 4 12.83 0.62 7.92
CA THR A 4 11.92 0.33 6.81
C THR A 4 12.21 1.32 5.70
N GLY A 5 13.36 1.09 5.08
CA GLY A 5 13.63 1.58 3.73
C GLY A 5 12.62 1.01 2.73
N LEU A 6 12.71 1.46 1.49
CA LEU A 6 11.78 1.20 0.39
C LEU A 6 11.39 -0.29 0.14
N ASP A 7 12.06 -1.27 0.76
CA ASP A 7 11.62 -2.67 0.95
C ASP A 7 10.16 -2.84 1.45
N GLY A 8 9.56 -1.78 1.99
CA GLY A 8 8.15 -1.73 2.31
C GLY A 8 7.24 -2.11 1.13
N PHE A 9 7.66 -1.78 -0.09
CA PHE A 9 6.87 -1.83 -1.32
C PHE A 9 7.32 -2.89 -2.34
N GLU A 10 8.47 -3.53 -2.15
CA GLU A 10 8.95 -4.60 -3.03
C GLU A 10 8.04 -5.84 -2.87
N GLY A 11 7.32 -6.24 -3.95
CA GLY A 11 6.31 -7.30 -3.94
C GLY A 11 4.89 -6.89 -3.50
N GLY A 12 4.64 -5.58 -3.41
CA GLY A 12 3.33 -5.00 -3.13
C GLY A 12 3.07 -4.67 -1.66
N ILE A 13 2.38 -3.55 -1.43
CA ILE A 13 1.96 -3.07 -0.13
C ILE A 13 0.55 -3.58 0.23
N SER A 14 0.38 -4.04 1.46
CA SER A 14 -0.93 -4.32 2.05
C SER A 14 -1.35 -3.17 2.95
N ALA A 15 -2.66 -3.02 3.22
CA ALA A 15 -3.17 -1.99 4.12
C ALA A 15 -2.46 -1.99 5.49
N LYS A 16 -2.16 -3.17 6.04
CA LYS A 16 -1.44 -3.32 7.31
C LYS A 16 0.00 -2.76 7.25
N LYS A 17 0.68 -2.95 6.12
CA LYS A 17 2.05 -2.44 5.91
C LYS A 17 2.04 -0.94 5.66
N TYR A 18 1.04 -0.43 4.92
CA TYR A 18 0.82 1.01 4.75
C TYR A 18 0.58 1.73 6.08
N ILE A 19 -0.23 1.13 6.96
CA ILE A 19 -0.45 1.63 8.33
C ILE A 19 0.86 1.66 9.13
N GLY A 20 1.69 0.62 9.04
CA GLY A 20 2.98 0.58 9.74
C GLY A 20 3.95 1.69 9.31
N ILE A 21 3.94 2.05 8.03
CA ILE A 21 4.81 3.08 7.45
C ILE A 21 4.27 4.49 7.75
N THR A 22 3.00 4.72 7.45
CA THR A 22 2.37 6.05 7.58
C THR A 22 1.87 6.35 8.99
N LYS A 23 1.81 5.34 9.85
CA LYS A 23 1.23 5.39 11.21
C LYS A 23 -0.19 5.95 11.25
N THR A 24 -0.93 5.78 10.15
CA THR A 24 -2.32 6.23 10.04
C THR A 24 -3.30 5.15 10.50
N SER A 25 -4.57 5.51 10.66
CA SER A 25 -5.62 4.54 11.03
C SER A 25 -5.99 3.64 9.85
N THR A 26 -6.54 2.45 10.13
CA THR A 26 -6.97 1.50 9.09
C THR A 26 -7.93 2.11 8.08
N ALA A 27 -8.87 2.94 8.55
CA ALA A 27 -9.84 3.62 7.69
C ALA A 27 -9.15 4.60 6.73
N THR A 28 -8.20 5.40 7.24
CA THR A 28 -7.44 6.35 6.42
C THR A 28 -6.53 5.63 5.43
N ALA A 29 -5.80 4.60 5.88
CA ALA A 29 -4.94 3.79 5.02
C ALA A 29 -5.71 3.16 3.85
N THR A 30 -6.92 2.66 4.11
CA THR A 30 -7.74 2.04 3.06
C THR A 30 -8.26 3.08 2.07
N ARG A 31 -8.62 4.29 2.54
CA ARG A 31 -8.99 5.42 1.67
C ARG A 31 -7.83 5.89 0.82
N ASP A 32 -6.64 6.05 1.41
CA ASP A 32 -5.44 6.48 0.70
C ASP A 32 -5.05 5.46 -0.36
N LEU A 33 -4.93 4.17 -0.01
CA LEU A 33 -4.59 3.12 -0.97
C LEU A 33 -5.59 3.05 -2.12
N LYS A 34 -6.89 3.21 -1.83
CA LYS A 34 -7.92 3.27 -2.86
C LYS A 34 -7.77 4.50 -3.75
N HIS A 35 -7.51 5.67 -3.17
CA HIS A 35 -7.31 6.91 -3.92
C HIS A 35 -6.06 6.86 -4.80
N LEU A 36 -4.94 6.39 -4.24
CA LEU A 36 -3.69 6.17 -4.97
C LEU A 36 -3.87 5.16 -6.11
N SER A 37 -4.72 4.15 -5.92
CA SER A 37 -5.06 3.22 -6.99
C SER A 37 -5.96 3.83 -8.07
N ASP A 38 -6.91 4.68 -7.68
CA ASP A 38 -7.84 5.38 -8.58
C ASP A 38 -7.10 6.37 -9.51
N ILE A 39 -6.09 7.06 -8.98
CA ILE A 39 -5.24 7.97 -9.77
C ILE A 39 -4.15 7.26 -10.58
N GLY A 40 -4.08 5.92 -10.52
CA GLY A 40 -3.10 5.11 -11.24
C GLY A 40 -1.69 5.11 -10.63
N ALA A 41 -1.49 5.66 -9.43
CA ALA A 41 -0.20 5.61 -8.74
C ALA A 41 0.10 4.22 -8.14
N LEU A 42 -0.96 3.49 -7.77
CA LEU A 42 -0.86 2.10 -7.31
C LEU A 42 -1.70 1.18 -8.18
N LYS A 43 -1.20 -0.03 -8.40
CA LYS A 43 -1.93 -1.08 -9.08
C LYS A 43 -2.41 -2.10 -8.07
N GLN A 44 -3.72 -2.24 -7.91
CA GLN A 44 -4.27 -3.31 -7.10
C GLN A 44 -3.94 -4.65 -7.76
N ILE A 45 -3.18 -5.48 -7.04
CA ILE A 45 -2.77 -6.82 -7.45
C ILE A 45 -3.35 -7.85 -6.46
N GLY A 46 -4.08 -8.82 -7.00
CA GLY A 46 -4.85 -9.79 -6.23
C GLY A 46 -6.30 -9.37 -5.96
N GLY A 47 -7.07 -10.24 -5.32
CA GLY A 47 -8.49 -10.01 -5.00
C GLY A 47 -8.92 -10.76 -3.75
N GLY A 48 -9.89 -10.19 -3.01
CA GLY A 48 -10.40 -10.75 -1.75
C GLY A 48 -9.41 -10.61 -0.59
N HIS A 49 -9.16 -11.71 0.14
CA HIS A 49 -8.34 -11.72 1.36
C HIS A 49 -6.83 -11.50 1.10
N SER A 50 -6.41 -11.45 -0.17
CA SER A 50 -5.02 -11.24 -0.59
C SER A 50 -4.83 -9.97 -1.42
N THR A 51 -5.68 -8.96 -1.21
CA THR A 51 -5.55 -7.67 -1.89
C THR A 51 -4.22 -7.01 -1.52
N ARG A 52 -3.36 -6.80 -2.51
CA ARG A 52 -2.11 -6.04 -2.42
C ARG A 52 -2.15 -4.89 -3.41
N TYR A 53 -1.29 -3.91 -3.21
CA TYR A 53 -1.12 -2.76 -4.08
C TYR A 53 0.34 -2.66 -4.48
N GLU A 54 0.67 -2.70 -5.75
CA GLU A 54 2.03 -2.44 -6.23
C GLU A 54 2.19 -1.00 -6.68
N ILE A 55 3.41 -0.47 -6.57
CA ILE A 55 3.73 0.82 -7.18
C ILE A 55 3.90 0.56 -8.67
N ASP A 56 3.16 1.30 -9.49
CA ASP A 56 3.36 1.28 -10.93
C ASP A 56 4.58 2.18 -11.25
N PHE A 57 5.78 1.58 -11.23
CA PHE A 57 6.97 2.18 -11.81
C PHE A 57 6.88 1.94 -13.32
N GLY A 58 6.21 2.85 -14.03
CA GLY A 58 6.09 2.79 -15.49
C GLY A 58 7.44 2.65 -16.21
#